data_AF-A0A7C7P2S0-F1
#
_entry.id   AF-A0A7C7P2S0-F1
#
_cell.length_a   1.000
_cell.length_b   1.000
_cell.length_c   1.000
_cell.angle_alpha   90.00
_cell.angle_beta   90.00
_cell.angle_gamma   90.00
#
_symmetry.space_group_name_H-M   'P 1'
#
loop_
_entity.id
_entity.type
_entity.pdbx_description
1 polymer ?
#
loop_
_entity_poly.entity_id
_entity_poly.type
_entity_poly.pdbx_seq_one_letter_code
_entity_poly.pdbx_strand_id
1 'polypeptide(L)'
;KPDIVLTFGGLIVSKKIKRFLRDYQPKHHWHIGKQKANDTFFVLDKVFKQTENSFFKAFLPFTIPNQSKYASFWLLQFEKRRKNHQNYIDHIAFTDFKVFDFILNTVPNNWQLQVSNSSTIRYLQLFDVNPTLEVFCNRGTSGIDGSTSTAIGAAISNTKPTLFVTGDLSFFYDSNALWNNYIPKNFRIIVINNEGGGIFRILPGHKNTTNFDYYFETKHHLTAEHLSKMYGFEYARVNNETHLKEALSEFYKPSNQPKLLEVFTPSTKNDEVLLKYFKAIK
;
A
#
# COMPACT_ATOMS: atom_id res chain seq x y z
N LYS A 1 -6.95 24.72 8.07
CA LYS A 1 -6.48 24.98 6.69
C LYS A 1 -5.06 25.51 6.78
N PRO A 2 -4.07 24.93 6.06
CA PRO A 2 -2.71 25.48 6.03
C PRO A 2 -2.64 26.75 5.17
N ASP A 3 -1.78 27.70 5.55
CA ASP A 3 -1.45 28.84 4.68
C ASP A 3 -0.48 28.43 3.56
N ILE A 4 0.47 27.56 3.87
CA ILE A 4 1.49 27.05 2.93
C ILE A 4 1.47 25.52 2.96
N VAL A 5 1.52 24.90 1.78
CA VAL A 5 1.79 23.47 1.62
C VAL A 5 3.16 23.30 0.96
N LEU A 6 4.01 22.49 1.58
CA LEU A 6 5.31 22.12 1.04
C LEU A 6 5.26 20.65 0.61
N THR A 7 5.56 20.34 -0.66
CA THR A 7 5.61 18.96 -1.16
C THR A 7 6.99 18.55 -1.65
N PHE A 8 7.27 17.26 -1.48
CA PHE A 8 8.47 16.58 -1.94
C PHE A 8 8.07 15.32 -2.69
N GLY A 9 8.92 14.86 -3.61
CA GLY A 9 8.69 13.62 -4.35
C GLY A 9 7.53 13.68 -5.35
N GLY A 10 6.85 12.55 -5.52
CA GLY A 10 5.89 12.32 -6.61
C GLY A 10 4.41 12.52 -6.25
N LEU A 11 3.54 11.79 -6.96
CA LEU A 11 2.10 11.85 -6.78
C LEU A 11 1.65 11.26 -5.44
N ILE A 12 0.76 11.97 -4.75
CA ILE A 12 0.13 11.51 -3.51
C ILE A 12 -0.94 10.45 -3.83
N VAL A 13 -0.82 9.28 -3.18
CA VAL A 13 -1.78 8.17 -3.31
C VAL A 13 -3.15 8.56 -2.74
N SER A 14 -3.17 9.14 -1.53
CA SER A 14 -4.40 9.45 -0.80
C SER A 14 -5.33 10.41 -1.54
N LYS A 15 -6.48 9.89 -2.00
CA LYS A 15 -7.57 10.71 -2.57
C LYS A 15 -8.14 11.70 -1.55
N LYS A 16 -8.17 11.33 -0.26
CA LYS A 16 -8.72 12.18 0.81
C LYS A 16 -7.85 13.41 1.06
N ILE A 17 -6.52 13.25 1.08
CA ILE A 17 -5.58 14.39 1.20
C ILE A 17 -5.72 15.31 -0.02
N LYS A 18 -5.73 14.73 -1.23
CA LYS A 18 -5.91 15.51 -2.48
C LYS A 18 -7.20 16.31 -2.47
N ARG A 19 -8.32 15.69 -2.09
CA ARG A 19 -9.60 16.38 -1.97
C ARG A 19 -9.56 17.47 -0.90
N PHE A 20 -9.04 17.16 0.29
CA PHE A 20 -8.96 18.15 1.38
C PHE A 20 -8.17 19.40 0.97
N LEU A 21 -7.02 19.25 0.31
CA LEU A 21 -6.21 20.38 -0.13
C LEU A 21 -6.77 21.11 -1.37
N ARG A 22 -7.70 20.50 -2.11
CA ARG A 22 -8.47 21.17 -3.18
C ARG A 22 -9.70 21.90 -2.64
N ASP A 23 -10.37 21.34 -1.64
CA ASP A 23 -11.53 21.96 -1.00
C ASP A 23 -11.08 23.11 -0.08
N TYR A 24 -9.88 23.00 0.52
CA TYR A 24 -9.29 23.99 1.42
C TYR A 24 -7.92 24.46 0.91
N GLN A 25 -7.89 25.01 -0.31
CA GLN A 25 -6.65 25.42 -1.00
C GLN A 25 -5.75 26.33 -0.17
N PRO A 26 -4.47 25.98 0.05
CA PRO A 26 -3.52 26.86 0.73
C PRO A 26 -3.31 28.15 -0.08
N LYS A 27 -2.76 29.18 0.56
CA LYS A 27 -2.36 30.41 -0.14
C LYS A 27 -1.14 30.17 -1.04
N HIS A 28 -0.26 29.25 -0.63
CA HIS A 28 0.95 28.87 -1.38
C HIS A 28 1.11 27.36 -1.43
N HIS A 29 1.62 26.84 -2.54
CA HIS A 29 2.04 25.46 -2.69
C HIS A 29 3.44 25.41 -3.33
N TRP A 30 4.43 25.10 -2.51
CA TRP A 30 5.82 24.99 -2.93
C TRP A 30 6.19 23.52 -3.14
N HIS A 31 6.85 23.24 -4.24
CA HIS A 31 7.46 21.95 -4.50
C HIS A 31 8.98 22.04 -4.44
N ILE A 32 9.62 21.12 -3.72
CA ILE A 32 11.08 20.99 -3.70
C ILE A 32 11.42 19.61 -4.24
N GLY A 33 12.27 19.59 -5.26
CA GLY A 33 12.72 18.34 -5.88
C GLY A 33 13.39 18.58 -7.23
N LYS A 34 14.24 17.64 -7.64
CA LYS A 34 14.88 17.67 -8.96
C LYS A 34 13.93 17.27 -10.10
N GLN A 35 12.91 16.47 -9.78
CA GLN A 35 11.98 15.93 -10.76
C GLN A 35 10.87 16.94 -11.10
N LYS A 36 10.12 16.63 -12.16
CA LYS A 36 8.96 17.44 -12.58
C LYS A 36 7.91 17.46 -11.45
N ALA A 37 7.57 18.67 -11.00
CA ALA A 37 6.54 18.89 -10.01
C ALA A 37 5.16 18.51 -10.54
N ASN A 38 4.35 17.85 -9.70
CA ASN A 38 2.95 17.58 -10.00
C ASN A 38 2.06 18.63 -9.32
N ASP A 39 1.35 19.43 -10.11
CA ASP A 39 0.34 20.36 -9.58
C ASP A 39 -0.96 19.62 -9.26
N THR A 40 -0.90 18.82 -8.18
CA THR A 40 -2.00 17.94 -7.79
C THR A 40 -3.17 18.71 -7.16
N PHE A 41 -2.92 19.93 -6.67
CA PHE A 41 -3.88 20.74 -5.92
C PHE A 41 -4.37 21.98 -6.70
N PHE A 42 -3.85 22.20 -7.91
CA PHE A 42 -4.19 23.30 -8.81
C PHE A 42 -3.83 24.69 -8.27
N VAL A 43 -2.78 24.75 -7.45
CA VAL A 43 -2.30 25.98 -6.78
C VAL A 43 -0.78 26.03 -6.64
N LEU A 44 -0.04 25.18 -7.36
CA LEU A 44 1.43 25.16 -7.33
C LEU A 44 1.98 26.53 -7.79
N ASP A 45 2.59 27.28 -6.88
CA ASP A 45 3.13 28.63 -7.16
C ASP A 45 4.66 28.63 -7.33
N LYS A 46 5.39 27.77 -6.62
CA LYS A 46 6.87 27.72 -6.71
C LYS A 46 7.43 26.31 -6.83
N VAL A 47 8.46 26.17 -7.65
CA VAL A 47 9.23 24.93 -7.82
C VAL A 47 10.71 25.21 -7.58
N PHE A 48 11.29 24.59 -6.56
CA PHE A 48 12.71 24.67 -6.22
C PHE A 48 13.42 23.42 -6.73
N LYS A 49 14.16 23.56 -7.85
CA LYS A 49 14.89 22.47 -8.52
C LYS A 49 16.20 22.12 -7.81
N GLN A 50 16.11 21.56 -6.61
CA GLN A 50 17.24 21.12 -5.79
C GLN A 50 16.84 19.96 -4.88
N THR A 51 17.79 19.41 -4.12
CA THR A 51 17.48 18.42 -3.07
C THR A 51 16.87 19.12 -1.86
N GLU A 52 16.10 18.35 -1.10
CA GLU A 52 15.44 18.78 0.14
C GLU A 52 16.46 19.27 1.16
N ASN A 53 17.55 18.52 1.35
CA ASN A 53 18.61 18.89 2.29
C ASN A 53 19.32 20.19 1.88
N SER A 54 19.59 20.39 0.59
CA SER A 54 20.19 21.64 0.10
C SER A 54 19.24 22.83 0.31
N PHE A 55 17.96 22.67 0.01
CA PHE A 55 16.96 23.71 0.23
C PHE A 55 16.89 24.10 1.71
N PHE A 56 16.70 23.14 2.62
CA PHE A 56 16.53 23.44 4.04
C PHE A 56 17.81 23.99 4.68
N LYS A 57 18.99 23.53 4.27
CA LYS A 57 20.27 24.08 4.72
C LYS A 57 20.39 25.58 4.39
N ALA A 58 19.91 25.98 3.21
CA ALA A 58 19.92 27.39 2.79
C ALA A 58 18.76 28.19 3.38
N PHE A 59 17.58 27.59 3.56
CA PHE A 59 16.35 28.28 3.96
C PHE A 59 16.25 28.51 5.47
N LEU A 60 16.57 27.49 6.29
CA LEU A 60 16.38 27.53 7.75
C LEU A 60 17.09 28.69 8.46
N PRO A 61 18.32 29.13 8.06
CA PRO A 61 18.97 30.29 8.67
C PRO A 61 18.19 31.61 8.57
N PHE A 62 17.26 31.73 7.61
CA PHE A 62 16.42 32.92 7.42
C PHE A 62 15.08 32.81 8.15
N THR A 63 14.83 31.70 8.85
CA THR A 63 13.57 31.48 9.57
C THR A 63 13.66 31.94 11.03
N ILE A 64 12.57 32.51 11.53
CA ILE A 64 12.43 32.87 12.94
C ILE A 64 11.44 31.87 13.56
N PRO A 65 11.82 31.16 14.64
CA PRO A 65 10.89 30.27 15.35
C PRO A 65 9.66 31.05 15.82
N ASN A 66 8.48 30.55 15.48
CA ASN A 66 7.21 31.13 15.91
C ASN A 66 6.55 30.24 16.95
N GLN A 67 6.16 30.83 18.10
CA GLN A 67 5.36 30.11 19.08
C GLN A 67 3.92 29.97 18.58
N SER A 68 3.51 28.75 18.26
CA SER A 68 2.18 28.45 17.74
C SER A 68 1.64 27.13 18.27
N LYS A 69 0.32 27.06 18.46
CA LYS A 69 -0.40 25.82 18.79
C LYS A 69 -0.66 24.94 17.57
N TYR A 70 -0.20 25.33 16.38
CA TYR A 70 -0.47 24.60 15.13
C TYR A 70 0.04 23.15 15.19
N ALA A 71 1.31 22.96 15.56
CA ALA A 71 1.91 21.62 15.64
C ALA A 71 1.24 20.77 16.72
N SER A 72 1.07 21.30 17.94
CA SER A 72 0.46 20.56 19.05
C SER A 72 -1.00 20.20 18.79
N PHE A 73 -1.77 21.07 18.11
CA PHE A 73 -3.13 20.76 17.68
C PHE A 73 -3.17 19.53 16.75
N TRP A 74 -2.34 19.52 15.71
CA TRP A 74 -2.32 18.42 14.74
C TRP A 74 -1.76 17.12 15.33
N LEU A 75 -0.74 17.20 16.19
CA LEU A 75 -0.22 16.06 16.92
C LEU A 75 -1.28 15.45 17.85
N LEU A 76 -2.08 16.28 18.55
CA LEU A 76 -3.19 15.78 19.37
C LEU A 76 -4.23 15.04 18.52
N GLN A 77 -4.58 15.58 17.34
CA GLN A 77 -5.49 14.89 16.42
C GLN A 77 -4.88 13.58 15.91
N PHE A 78 -3.60 13.58 15.58
CA PHE A 78 -2.88 12.38 15.14
C PHE A 78 -2.93 11.27 16.20
N GLU A 79 -2.58 11.59 17.45
CA GLU A 79 -2.62 10.62 18.56
C GLU A 79 -4.02 10.09 18.83
N LYS A 80 -5.05 10.96 18.82
CA LYS A 80 -6.45 10.52 18.93
C LYS A 80 -6.80 9.51 17.84
N ARG A 81 -6.41 9.79 16.59
CA ARG A 81 -6.71 8.92 15.44
C ARG A 81 -5.94 7.60 15.49
N ARG A 82 -4.71 7.57 16.01
CA ARG A 82 -3.97 6.31 16.24
C ARG A 82 -4.66 5.42 17.25
N LYS A 83 -5.16 5.99 18.36
CA LYS A 83 -5.96 5.24 19.36
C LYS A 83 -7.24 4.67 18.74
N ASN A 84 -7.96 5.49 17.97
CA ASN A 84 -9.18 5.02 17.29
C ASN A 84 -8.87 3.97 16.21
N HIS A 85 -7.75 4.09 15.50
CA HIS A 85 -7.27 3.10 14.54
C HIS A 85 -7.02 1.75 15.21
N GLN A 86 -6.27 1.73 16.32
CA GLN A 86 -6.01 0.49 17.06
C GLN A 86 -7.32 -0.14 17.56
N ASN A 87 -8.17 0.66 18.22
CA ASN A 87 -9.46 0.17 18.70
C ASN A 87 -10.34 -0.38 17.56
N TYR A 88 -10.30 0.22 16.38
CA TYR A 88 -11.04 -0.29 15.22
C TYR A 88 -10.47 -1.63 14.74
N ILE A 89 -9.14 -1.74 14.62
CA ILE A 89 -8.44 -2.96 14.19
C ILE A 89 -8.70 -4.15 15.13
N ASP A 90 -8.79 -3.89 16.43
CA ASP A 90 -9.00 -4.94 17.43
C ASP A 90 -10.39 -5.60 17.33
N HIS A 91 -11.35 -4.94 16.67
CA HIS A 91 -12.76 -5.37 16.64
C HIS A 91 -13.29 -5.68 15.22
N ILE A 92 -12.46 -5.57 14.18
CA ILE A 92 -12.90 -5.86 12.82
C ILE A 92 -12.79 -7.34 12.48
N ALA A 93 -13.66 -7.78 11.57
CA ALA A 93 -13.58 -9.13 11.03
C ALA A 93 -12.38 -9.31 10.08
N PHE A 94 -12.03 -10.57 9.85
CA PHE A 94 -11.03 -10.96 8.86
C PHE A 94 -11.42 -10.49 7.44
N THR A 95 -10.66 -9.52 6.93
CA THR A 95 -10.85 -8.78 5.67
C THR A 95 -9.49 -8.35 5.15
N ASP A 96 -9.41 -7.79 3.93
CA ASP A 96 -8.17 -7.21 3.39
C ASP A 96 -7.52 -6.26 4.40
N PHE A 97 -8.33 -5.44 5.07
CA PHE A 97 -7.86 -4.49 6.08
C PHE A 97 -7.11 -5.21 7.20
N LYS A 98 -7.69 -6.28 7.75
CA LYS A 98 -7.10 -7.06 8.84
C LYS A 98 -5.88 -7.85 8.38
N VAL A 99 -5.83 -8.28 7.12
CA VAL A 99 -4.64 -8.93 6.54
C VAL A 99 -3.46 -7.96 6.49
N PHE A 100 -3.67 -6.70 6.08
CA PHE A 100 -2.60 -5.69 6.07
C PHE A 100 -2.07 -5.37 7.48
N ASP A 101 -2.94 -5.35 8.50
CA ASP A 101 -2.55 -5.24 9.90
C ASP A 101 -1.56 -6.36 10.28
N PHE A 102 -1.89 -7.63 9.95
CA PHE A 102 -0.99 -8.75 10.23
C PHE A 102 0.31 -8.70 9.45
N ILE A 103 0.27 -8.42 8.15
CA ILE A 103 1.48 -8.37 7.33
C ILE A 103 2.41 -7.30 7.90
N LEU A 104 1.97 -6.05 8.02
CA LEU A 104 2.85 -4.93 8.37
C LEU A 104 3.42 -5.01 9.79
N ASN A 105 2.73 -5.70 10.71
CA ASN A 105 3.24 -5.96 12.06
C ASN A 105 4.20 -7.15 12.15
N THR A 106 4.29 -8.00 11.12
CA THR A 106 5.08 -9.25 11.16
C THR A 106 6.22 -9.31 10.16
N VAL A 107 6.24 -8.45 9.12
CA VAL A 107 7.37 -8.39 8.18
C VAL A 107 8.65 -8.08 8.96
N PRO A 108 9.72 -8.91 8.83
CA PRO A 108 10.95 -8.69 9.57
C PRO A 108 11.68 -7.41 9.13
N ASN A 109 12.51 -6.88 10.03
CA ASN A 109 13.32 -5.67 9.78
C ASN A 109 14.25 -5.84 8.58
N ASN A 110 14.57 -4.73 7.91
CA ASN A 110 15.52 -4.66 6.80
C ASN A 110 15.13 -5.52 5.57
N TRP A 111 13.83 -5.73 5.36
CA TRP A 111 13.29 -6.31 4.14
C TRP A 111 12.95 -5.24 3.11
N GLN A 112 12.96 -5.63 1.84
CA GLN A 112 12.34 -4.84 0.80
C GLN A 112 10.87 -5.23 0.66
N LEU A 113 9.98 -4.25 0.61
CA LEU A 113 8.54 -4.43 0.44
C LEU A 113 8.09 -3.87 -0.91
N GLN A 114 7.78 -4.77 -1.84
CA GLN A 114 7.15 -4.46 -3.11
C GLN A 114 5.63 -4.56 -2.94
N VAL A 115 4.88 -3.56 -3.40
CA VAL A 115 3.42 -3.57 -3.31
C VAL A 115 2.83 -3.27 -4.68
N SER A 116 1.86 -4.07 -5.10
CA SER A 116 1.18 -3.81 -6.37
C SER A 116 0.22 -2.62 -6.30
N ASN A 117 -0.42 -2.31 -7.42
CA ASN A 117 -1.40 -1.23 -7.51
C ASN A 117 -2.79 -1.67 -6.99
N SER A 118 -3.82 -0.88 -7.28
CA SER A 118 -5.19 -1.13 -6.80
C SER A 118 -5.34 -1.00 -5.28
N SER A 119 -6.03 -1.93 -4.61
CA SER A 119 -6.34 -1.85 -3.18
C SER A 119 -5.11 -2.00 -2.29
N THR A 120 -4.09 -2.75 -2.69
CA THR A 120 -2.96 -3.11 -1.82
C THR A 120 -2.17 -1.88 -1.35
N ILE A 121 -1.68 -1.04 -2.26
CA ILE A 121 -1.02 0.22 -1.90
C ILE A 121 -1.94 1.20 -1.14
N ARG A 122 -3.26 1.09 -1.36
CA ARG A 122 -4.25 1.93 -0.68
C ARG A 122 -4.56 1.47 0.74
N TYR A 123 -4.42 0.19 1.04
CA TYR A 123 -4.46 -0.30 2.41
C TYR A 123 -3.15 0.01 3.12
N LEU A 124 -1.99 -0.23 2.48
CA LEU A 124 -0.68 0.05 3.09
C LEU A 124 -0.56 1.49 3.63
N GLN A 125 -1.03 2.50 2.90
CA GLN A 125 -1.02 3.91 3.36
C GLN A 125 -1.84 4.20 4.64
N LEU A 126 -2.63 3.24 5.13
CA LEU A 126 -3.49 3.41 6.32
C LEU A 126 -2.82 2.93 7.61
N PHE A 127 -1.64 2.33 7.51
CA PHE A 127 -0.89 1.76 8.62
C PHE A 127 0.48 2.43 8.76
N ASP A 128 1.04 2.34 9.97
CA ASP A 128 2.44 2.67 10.19
C ASP A 128 3.30 1.57 9.54
N VAL A 129 4.28 1.96 8.74
CA VAL A 129 5.25 1.03 8.15
C VAL A 129 6.54 1.12 8.94
N ASN A 130 7.09 -0.03 9.30
CA ASN A 130 8.38 -0.12 9.96
C ASN A 130 9.45 0.63 9.14
N PRO A 131 10.17 1.60 9.73
CA PRO A 131 11.09 2.47 9.00
C PRO A 131 12.34 1.75 8.46
N THR A 132 12.60 0.51 8.89
CA THR A 132 13.68 -0.32 8.33
C THR A 132 13.29 -0.99 7.01
N LEU A 133 12.01 -0.96 6.64
CA LEU A 133 11.51 -1.51 5.38
C LEU A 133 11.67 -0.49 4.24
N GLU A 134 12.13 -0.96 3.10
CA GLU A 134 12.17 -0.16 1.87
C GLU A 134 10.95 -0.47 1.01
N VAL A 135 10.03 0.49 0.89
CA VAL A 135 8.74 0.28 0.19
C VAL A 135 8.80 0.79 -1.24
N PHE A 136 8.39 -0.06 -2.18
CA PHE A 136 8.31 0.25 -3.61
C PHE A 136 6.95 -0.12 -4.19
N CYS A 137 6.52 0.62 -5.21
CA CYS A 137 5.28 0.38 -5.93
C CYS A 137 5.31 1.10 -7.28
N ASN A 138 4.76 0.48 -8.33
CA ASN A 138 4.69 1.03 -9.69
C ASN A 138 3.66 2.16 -9.80
N ARG A 139 3.97 3.33 -9.25
CA ARG A 139 3.02 4.45 -9.08
C ARG A 139 2.98 5.48 -10.22
N GLY A 140 3.70 5.25 -11.32
CA GLY A 140 3.69 6.12 -12.51
C GLY A 140 2.30 6.13 -13.17
N THR A 141 1.98 5.09 -13.95
CA THR A 141 0.66 4.91 -14.58
C THR A 141 -0.32 4.12 -13.72
N SER A 142 0.14 3.53 -12.62
CA SER A 142 -0.69 2.73 -11.68
C SER A 142 -1.26 1.44 -12.27
N GLY A 143 -0.60 0.84 -13.26
CA GLY A 143 -1.02 -0.40 -13.91
C GLY A 143 -0.96 -1.63 -13.00
N ILE A 144 -1.85 -2.61 -13.22
CA ILE A 144 -1.79 -3.91 -12.53
C ILE A 144 -0.83 -4.88 -13.22
N ASP A 145 -0.47 -4.56 -14.46
CA ASP A 145 0.51 -5.19 -15.30
C ASP A 145 1.94 -5.02 -14.75
N GLY A 146 2.75 -6.08 -14.85
CA GLY A 146 4.19 -6.03 -14.57
C GLY A 146 4.61 -5.87 -13.10
N SER A 147 3.68 -5.91 -12.15
CA SER A 147 4.03 -5.76 -10.71
C SER A 147 4.82 -6.96 -10.18
N THR A 148 4.50 -8.18 -10.62
CA THR A 148 5.22 -9.41 -10.25
C THR A 148 6.63 -9.40 -10.84
N SER A 149 6.74 -9.08 -12.13
CA SER A 149 8.00 -8.93 -12.86
C SER A 149 8.91 -7.88 -12.21
N THR A 150 8.35 -6.73 -11.83
CA THR A 150 9.10 -5.67 -11.13
C THR A 150 9.60 -6.16 -9.77
N ALA A 151 8.76 -6.85 -9.01
CA ALA A 151 9.14 -7.35 -7.69
C ALA A 151 10.25 -8.41 -7.75
N ILE A 152 10.21 -9.29 -8.76
CA ILE A 152 11.28 -10.26 -9.04
C ILE A 152 12.58 -9.53 -9.39
N GLY A 153 12.53 -8.56 -10.30
CA GLY A 153 13.69 -7.75 -10.67
C GLY A 153 14.32 -7.05 -9.45
N ALA A 154 13.49 -6.52 -8.57
CA ALA A 154 13.95 -5.88 -7.35
C ALA A 154 14.61 -6.87 -6.38
N ALA A 155 14.03 -8.07 -6.23
CA ALA A 155 14.60 -9.15 -5.43
C ALA A 155 15.98 -9.61 -5.94
N ILE A 156 16.20 -9.60 -7.25
CA ILE A 156 17.49 -9.97 -7.86
C ILE A 156 18.52 -8.86 -7.70
N SER A 157 18.09 -7.60 -7.79
CA SER A 157 18.97 -6.43 -7.75
C SER A 157 19.50 -6.09 -6.34
N ASN A 158 18.97 -6.74 -5.30
CA ASN A 158 19.25 -6.41 -3.90
C ASN A 158 19.57 -7.68 -3.11
N THR A 159 20.38 -7.54 -2.05
CA THR A 159 20.74 -8.67 -1.18
C THR A 159 19.70 -8.91 -0.07
N LYS A 160 18.82 -7.93 0.20
CA LYS A 160 17.77 -8.05 1.20
C LYS A 160 16.68 -9.03 0.75
N PRO A 161 16.10 -9.83 1.67
CA PRO A 161 14.86 -10.55 1.37
C PRO A 161 13.78 -9.59 0.89
N THR A 162 13.03 -10.02 -0.12
CA THR A 162 12.01 -9.20 -0.75
C THR A 162 10.65 -9.84 -0.59
N LEU A 163 9.72 -9.09 0.00
CA LEU A 163 8.31 -9.43 0.07
C LEU A 163 7.54 -8.65 -0.99
N PHE A 164 6.75 -9.35 -1.80
CA PHE A 164 5.78 -8.77 -2.71
C PHE A 164 4.36 -9.01 -2.20
N VAL A 165 3.61 -7.94 -1.95
CA VAL A 165 2.19 -8.00 -1.56
C VAL A 165 1.34 -7.54 -2.74
N THR A 166 0.45 -8.40 -3.20
CA THR A 166 -0.38 -8.14 -4.38
C THR A 166 -1.81 -8.63 -4.25
N GLY A 167 -2.72 -8.11 -5.06
CA GLY A 167 -4.04 -8.71 -5.27
C GLY A 167 -3.97 -9.85 -6.28
N ASP A 168 -4.91 -10.76 -6.20
CA ASP A 168 -5.19 -11.85 -7.16
C ASP A 168 -5.16 -11.42 -8.62
N LEU A 169 -5.98 -10.45 -9.05
CA LEU A 169 -6.02 -10.05 -10.46
C LEU A 169 -4.67 -9.53 -10.97
N SER A 170 -3.95 -8.76 -10.15
CA SER A 170 -2.63 -8.25 -10.52
C SER A 170 -1.58 -9.35 -10.58
N PHE A 171 -1.67 -10.35 -9.68
CA PHE A 171 -0.81 -11.53 -9.74
C PHE A 171 -1.08 -12.36 -10.99
N PHE A 172 -2.34 -12.69 -11.26
CA PHE A 172 -2.71 -13.53 -12.40
C PHE A 172 -2.38 -12.86 -13.75
N TYR A 173 -2.56 -11.53 -13.85
CA TYR A 173 -2.22 -10.75 -15.03
C TYR A 173 -0.74 -10.90 -15.43
N ASP A 174 0.16 -10.97 -14.45
CA ASP A 174 1.61 -11.02 -14.62
C ASP A 174 2.20 -12.34 -14.08
N SER A 175 1.41 -13.42 -14.14
CA SER A 175 1.77 -14.71 -13.54
C SER A 175 2.89 -15.44 -14.29
N ASN A 176 3.03 -15.20 -15.59
CA ASN A 176 4.13 -15.73 -16.39
C ASN A 176 5.51 -15.20 -15.93
N ALA A 177 5.56 -14.11 -15.17
CA ALA A 177 6.79 -13.61 -14.55
C ALA A 177 7.48 -14.65 -13.65
N LEU A 178 6.73 -15.64 -13.14
CA LEU A 178 7.28 -16.71 -12.31
C LEU A 178 8.20 -17.68 -13.09
N TRP A 179 8.24 -17.64 -14.43
CA TRP A 179 9.10 -18.49 -15.26
C TRP A 179 10.61 -18.23 -15.10
N ASN A 180 11.00 -17.21 -14.34
CA ASN A 180 12.39 -16.78 -14.22
C ASN A 180 13.14 -17.75 -13.30
N ASN A 181 14.06 -18.55 -13.87
CA ASN A 181 14.82 -19.57 -13.13
C ASN A 181 15.80 -19.02 -12.08
N TYR A 182 15.95 -17.70 -12.00
CA TYR A 182 16.88 -16.99 -11.12
C TYR A 182 16.16 -16.23 -9.99
N ILE A 183 14.88 -16.54 -9.72
CA ILE A 183 14.17 -15.98 -8.57
C ILE A 183 14.89 -16.41 -7.27
N PRO A 184 15.31 -15.44 -6.42
CA PRO A 184 16.00 -15.77 -5.17
C PRO A 184 15.13 -16.59 -4.21
N LYS A 185 15.77 -17.52 -3.48
CA LYS A 185 15.10 -18.38 -2.48
C LYS A 185 14.49 -17.60 -1.31
N ASN A 186 14.95 -16.37 -1.07
CA ASN A 186 14.43 -15.46 -0.07
C ASN A 186 13.33 -14.52 -0.62
N PHE A 187 12.83 -14.75 -1.83
CA PHE A 187 11.66 -14.04 -2.37
C PHE A 187 10.37 -14.60 -1.78
N ARG A 188 9.46 -13.70 -1.42
CA ARG A 188 8.19 -14.01 -0.77
C ARG A 188 7.07 -13.28 -1.50
N ILE A 189 5.97 -13.97 -1.80
CA ILE A 189 4.77 -13.37 -2.38
C ILE A 189 3.60 -13.61 -1.43
N ILE A 190 2.88 -12.55 -1.09
CA ILE A 190 1.55 -12.65 -0.48
C ILE A 190 0.52 -12.18 -1.49
N VAL A 191 -0.36 -13.09 -1.90
CA VAL A 191 -1.51 -12.79 -2.77
C VAL A 191 -2.74 -12.63 -1.87
N ILE A 192 -3.32 -11.44 -1.86
CA ILE A 192 -4.62 -11.19 -1.23
C ILE A 192 -5.68 -11.51 -2.28
N ASN A 193 -6.29 -12.68 -2.14
CA ASN A 193 -7.29 -13.19 -3.07
C ASN A 193 -8.68 -12.90 -2.50
N ASN A 194 -9.27 -11.81 -2.98
CA ASN A 194 -10.67 -11.47 -2.69
C ASN A 194 -11.58 -11.83 -3.87
N GLU A 195 -11.12 -12.73 -4.75
CA GLU A 195 -11.84 -13.28 -5.88
C GLU A 195 -12.24 -12.24 -6.95
N GLY A 196 -11.47 -11.16 -7.09
CA GLY A 196 -11.66 -10.17 -8.15
C GLY A 196 -11.18 -8.74 -7.86
N GLY A 197 -11.78 -7.78 -8.55
CA GLY A 197 -11.46 -6.36 -8.50
C GLY A 197 -12.06 -5.65 -7.29
N GLY A 198 -11.74 -6.08 -6.06
CA GLY A 198 -12.36 -5.56 -4.84
C GLY A 198 -12.31 -4.02 -4.67
N ILE A 199 -11.39 -3.34 -5.34
CA ILE A 199 -11.31 -1.86 -5.37
C ILE A 199 -12.59 -1.19 -5.90
N PHE A 200 -13.28 -1.81 -6.86
CA PHE A 200 -14.47 -1.21 -7.48
C PHE A 200 -15.63 -1.13 -6.52
N ARG A 201 -15.66 -2.00 -5.50
CA ARG A 201 -16.69 -1.98 -4.45
C ARG A 201 -16.60 -0.76 -3.53
N ILE A 202 -15.43 -0.11 -3.49
CA ILE A 202 -15.19 1.12 -2.71
C ILE A 202 -15.74 2.36 -3.45
N LEU A 203 -15.93 2.27 -4.76
CA LEU A 203 -16.45 3.37 -5.57
C LEU A 203 -17.97 3.51 -5.36
N PRO A 204 -18.52 4.75 -5.43
CA PRO A 204 -19.96 4.95 -5.41
C PRO A 204 -20.59 4.34 -6.67
N GLY A 205 -21.74 3.67 -6.52
CA GLY A 205 -22.48 3.08 -7.64
C GLY A 205 -23.31 1.86 -7.23
N HIS A 206 -24.00 1.27 -8.21
CA HIS A 206 -24.78 0.05 -8.04
C HIS A 206 -23.88 -1.18 -7.99
N LYS A 207 -23.36 -1.48 -6.80
CA LYS A 207 -22.73 -2.77 -6.47
C LYS A 207 -23.80 -3.85 -6.22
N ASN A 208 -23.39 -5.11 -6.18
CA ASN A 208 -24.27 -6.28 -5.95
C ASN A 208 -25.27 -6.57 -7.09
N THR A 209 -24.83 -6.38 -8.33
CA THR A 209 -25.59 -6.82 -9.52
C THR A 209 -24.75 -7.82 -10.29
N THR A 210 -25.39 -8.71 -11.04
CA THR A 210 -24.67 -9.68 -11.89
C THR A 210 -23.74 -8.99 -12.89
N ASN A 211 -24.14 -7.84 -13.43
CA ASN A 211 -23.30 -7.04 -14.33
C ASN A 211 -22.08 -6.44 -13.61
N PHE A 212 -22.25 -5.98 -12.37
CA PHE A 212 -21.13 -5.48 -11.58
C PHE A 212 -20.12 -6.60 -11.31
N ASP A 213 -20.61 -7.75 -10.85
CA ASP A 213 -19.79 -8.92 -10.52
C ASP A 213 -19.03 -9.44 -11.75
N TYR A 214 -19.68 -9.44 -12.92
CA TYR A 214 -19.10 -9.96 -14.16
C TYR A 214 -18.13 -8.98 -14.84
N TYR A 215 -18.51 -7.71 -15.01
CA TYR A 215 -17.73 -6.76 -15.84
C TYR A 215 -16.78 -5.85 -15.06
N PHE A 216 -17.07 -5.58 -13.78
CA PHE A 216 -16.28 -4.64 -12.98
C PHE A 216 -15.41 -5.38 -11.97
N GLU A 217 -16.02 -6.20 -11.11
CA GLU A 217 -15.27 -7.03 -10.16
C GLU A 217 -14.60 -8.22 -10.85
N THR A 218 -15.09 -8.62 -12.03
CA THR A 218 -14.55 -9.75 -12.80
C THR A 218 -14.34 -10.98 -11.91
N LYS A 219 -15.39 -11.36 -11.18
CA LYS A 219 -15.30 -12.40 -10.15
C LYS A 219 -14.76 -13.71 -10.73
N HIS A 220 -13.88 -14.36 -9.98
CA HIS A 220 -13.28 -15.63 -10.35
C HIS A 220 -13.12 -16.56 -9.14
N HIS A 221 -12.79 -17.83 -9.39
CA HIS A 221 -12.52 -18.83 -8.34
C HIS A 221 -11.14 -19.48 -8.50
N LEU A 222 -10.19 -18.74 -9.07
CA LEU A 222 -8.84 -19.22 -9.35
C LEU A 222 -7.95 -19.18 -8.09
N THR A 223 -6.92 -20.03 -8.08
CA THR A 223 -5.89 -20.08 -7.04
C THR A 223 -4.49 -19.97 -7.64
N ALA A 224 -3.52 -19.55 -6.85
CA ALA A 224 -2.11 -19.50 -7.23
C ALA A 224 -1.40 -20.86 -7.09
N GLU A 225 -2.10 -21.91 -6.65
CA GLU A 225 -1.53 -23.23 -6.32
C GLU A 225 -0.78 -23.88 -7.49
N HIS A 226 -1.45 -23.98 -8.65
CA HIS A 226 -0.86 -24.67 -9.81
C HIS A 226 0.28 -23.88 -10.44
N LEU A 227 0.20 -22.54 -10.43
CA LEU A 227 1.30 -21.67 -10.85
C LEU A 227 2.50 -21.83 -9.92
N SER A 228 2.26 -21.83 -8.60
CA SER A 228 3.32 -22.00 -7.60
C SER A 228 4.01 -23.36 -7.77
N LYS A 229 3.24 -24.44 -7.93
CA LYS A 229 3.77 -25.78 -8.17
C LYS A 229 4.56 -25.86 -9.49
N MET A 230 4.04 -25.27 -10.56
CA MET A 230 4.69 -25.25 -11.88
C MET A 230 6.07 -24.57 -11.83
N TYR A 231 6.19 -23.47 -11.08
CA TYR A 231 7.41 -22.66 -11.02
C TYR A 231 8.27 -22.90 -9.77
N GLY A 232 7.98 -23.96 -9.00
CA GLY A 232 8.83 -24.38 -7.88
C GLY A 232 8.79 -23.45 -6.66
N PHE A 233 7.64 -22.82 -6.39
CA PHE A 233 7.38 -22.08 -5.16
C PHE A 233 6.76 -23.01 -4.10
N GLU A 234 7.22 -22.87 -2.86
CA GLU A 234 6.45 -23.37 -1.73
C GLU A 234 5.14 -22.59 -1.63
N TYR A 235 4.01 -23.30 -1.58
CA TYR A 235 2.69 -22.71 -1.57
C TYR A 235 1.95 -23.03 -0.28
N ALA A 236 1.35 -22.01 0.32
CA ALA A 236 0.41 -22.13 1.41
C ALA A 236 -0.81 -21.26 1.16
N ARG A 237 -1.97 -21.67 1.68
CA ARG A 237 -3.19 -20.86 1.63
C ARG A 237 -3.87 -20.79 2.98
N VAL A 238 -4.47 -19.65 3.26
CA VAL A 238 -5.22 -19.39 4.50
C VAL A 238 -6.48 -18.60 4.19
N ASN A 239 -7.50 -18.76 5.03
CA ASN A 239 -8.82 -18.12 4.84
C ASN A 239 -9.39 -17.53 6.14
N ASN A 240 -8.59 -17.50 7.20
CA ASN A 240 -8.99 -16.97 8.49
C ASN A 240 -7.78 -16.40 9.24
N GLU A 241 -8.09 -15.62 10.29
CA GLU A 241 -7.10 -14.91 11.09
C GLU A 241 -6.11 -15.83 11.80
N THR A 242 -6.58 -16.92 12.41
CA THR A 242 -5.73 -17.84 13.18
C THR A 242 -4.68 -18.49 12.29
N HIS A 243 -5.12 -19.07 11.17
CA HIS A 243 -4.20 -19.70 10.23
C HIS A 243 -3.26 -18.70 9.57
N LEU A 244 -3.70 -17.45 9.34
CA LEU A 244 -2.80 -16.41 8.82
C LEU A 244 -1.67 -16.11 9.81
N LYS A 245 -1.96 -15.95 11.10
CA LYS A 245 -0.94 -15.71 12.14
C LYS A 245 0.10 -16.83 12.17
N GLU A 246 -0.38 -18.08 12.15
CA GLU A 246 0.48 -19.27 12.15
C GLU A 246 1.33 -19.33 10.88
N ALA A 247 0.72 -19.16 9.71
CA ALA A 247 1.39 -19.23 8.42
C ALA A 247 2.48 -18.16 8.28
N LEU A 248 2.22 -16.92 8.70
CA LEU A 248 3.20 -15.83 8.63
C LEU A 248 4.48 -16.12 9.41
N SER A 249 4.38 -16.81 10.55
CA SER A 249 5.55 -17.15 11.37
C SER A 249 6.54 -18.08 10.65
N GLU A 250 6.06 -19.03 9.85
CA GLU A 250 6.87 -19.93 9.03
C GLU A 250 7.22 -19.36 7.66
N PHE A 251 6.36 -18.48 7.14
CA PHE A 251 6.50 -17.89 5.81
C PHE A 251 7.78 -17.06 5.68
N TYR A 252 8.14 -16.28 6.69
CA TYR A 252 9.35 -15.44 6.63
C TYR A 252 10.66 -16.19 6.88
N LYS A 253 10.62 -17.43 7.37
CA LYS A 253 11.83 -18.21 7.63
C LYS A 253 12.57 -18.55 6.33
N PRO A 254 13.90 -18.71 6.37
CA PRO A 254 14.68 -19.20 5.23
C PRO A 254 14.12 -20.52 4.68
N SER A 255 14.24 -20.70 3.37
CA SER A 255 13.87 -21.94 2.68
C SER A 255 14.80 -22.15 1.49
N ASN A 256 14.78 -23.37 0.95
CA ASN A 256 15.43 -23.74 -0.29
C ASN A 256 14.69 -23.25 -1.55
N GLN A 257 13.47 -22.72 -1.41
CA GLN A 257 12.61 -22.24 -2.48
C GLN A 257 11.97 -20.88 -2.11
N PRO A 258 11.62 -20.03 -3.10
CA PRO A 258 10.75 -18.90 -2.83
C PRO A 258 9.37 -19.39 -2.36
N LYS A 259 8.64 -18.55 -1.62
CA LYS A 259 7.34 -18.93 -1.03
C LYS A 259 6.22 -18.01 -1.51
N LEU A 260 5.05 -18.57 -1.74
CA LEU A 260 3.80 -17.86 -2.00
C LEU A 260 2.76 -18.22 -0.93
N LEU A 261 2.24 -17.21 -0.25
CA LEU A 261 1.12 -17.33 0.67
C LEU A 261 -0.11 -16.67 0.05
N GLU A 262 -1.13 -17.47 -0.24
CA GLU A 262 -2.41 -16.98 -0.75
C GLU A 262 -3.42 -16.81 0.40
N VAL A 263 -3.89 -15.58 0.59
CA VAL A 263 -4.77 -15.19 1.69
C VAL A 263 -6.14 -14.87 1.13
N PHE A 264 -7.11 -15.75 1.37
CA PHE A 264 -8.49 -15.58 0.92
C PHE A 264 -9.27 -14.66 1.85
N THR A 265 -9.93 -13.63 1.31
CA THR A 265 -10.72 -12.68 2.09
C THR A 265 -12.11 -12.45 1.48
N PRO A 266 -13.10 -12.06 2.29
CA PRO A 266 -14.47 -11.88 1.81
C PRO A 266 -14.64 -10.55 1.03
N SER A 267 -14.72 -10.62 -0.30
CA SER A 267 -14.86 -9.46 -1.20
C SER A 267 -15.99 -8.50 -0.80
N THR A 268 -17.13 -9.05 -0.38
CA THR A 268 -18.34 -8.29 -0.05
C THR A 268 -18.30 -7.55 1.27
N LYS A 269 -17.37 -7.91 2.18
CA LYS A 269 -17.19 -7.23 3.48
C LYS A 269 -16.06 -6.21 3.48
N ASN A 270 -15.11 -6.34 2.55
CA ASN A 270 -13.89 -5.53 2.52
C ASN A 270 -14.16 -4.01 2.39
N ASP A 271 -15.09 -3.62 1.52
CA ASP A 271 -15.46 -2.21 1.33
C ASP A 271 -16.23 -1.64 2.52
N GLU A 272 -17.13 -2.42 3.12
CA GLU A 272 -17.91 -1.99 4.29
C GLU A 272 -17.00 -1.70 5.47
N VAL A 273 -16.03 -2.58 5.74
CA VAL A 273 -15.01 -2.40 6.77
C VAL A 273 -14.18 -1.15 6.46
N LEU A 274 -13.70 -0.99 5.23
CA LEU A 274 -12.90 0.20 4.87
C LEU A 274 -13.70 1.51 4.99
N LEU A 275 -14.98 1.51 4.63
CA LEU A 275 -15.84 2.71 4.76
C LEU A 275 -16.16 3.01 6.23
N LYS A 276 -16.39 1.98 7.06
CA LYS A 276 -16.60 2.13 8.51
C LYS A 276 -15.33 2.62 9.21
N TYR A 277 -14.15 2.16 8.80
CA TYR A 277 -12.85 2.64 9.30
C TYR A 277 -12.76 4.18 9.25
N PHE A 278 -13.05 4.78 8.09
CA PHE A 278 -12.99 6.24 7.95
C PHE A 278 -14.02 7.02 8.77
N LYS A 279 -15.07 6.36 9.28
CA LYS A 279 -16.01 6.94 10.25
C LYS A 279 -15.49 6.77 11.68
N ALA A 280 -14.94 5.59 12.00
CA ALA A 280 -14.43 5.25 13.32
C ALA A 280 -13.20 6.07 13.74
N ILE A 281 -12.32 6.42 12.79
CA ILE A 281 -11.11 7.21 13.09
C ILE A 281 -11.35 8.72 13.22
N LYS A 282 -12.60 9.21 13.25
CA LYS A 282 -12.86 10.66 13.37
C LYS A 282 -12.80 11.15 14.82
#